data_AF-A0A833VYD1-F1
#
_entry.id   AF-A0A833VYD1-F1
#
_cell.length_a   1.000
_cell.length_b   1.000
_cell.length_c   1.000
_cell.angle_alpha   90.00
_cell.angle_beta   90.00
_cell.angle_gamma   90.00
#
_symmetry.space_group_name_H-M   'P 1'
#
loop_
_entity.id
_entity.type
_entity.pdbx_description
1 polymer ?
#
loop_
_entity_poly.entity_id
_entity_poly.type
_entity_poly.pdbx_seq_one_letter_code
_entity_poly.pdbx_strand_id
1 'polypeptide(L)'
;MTFYTHRSNLTQLIKLHLEQNEISEFRDSNVFCDLPNLLDLYLGDNTLTALHFNISCLHKLRFLDLQRNKFTKVVEHDLQAMDALIKHNQSIAIDLTGNPLECSCKLNPFMKWMKKTKVFVRNKDNLMCYKDGIPHEIYETKNCTPRLFSSTPRGATVLLFFLSIVLIGLVCALIYVQRTKLQKKIEPILDSMNKRVRYTSIAADTREDL
;
A
#
# COMPACT_ATOMS: atom_id res chain seq x y z
N MET A 1 15.56 18.21 7.23
CA MET A 1 16.59 17.66 8.15
C MET A 1 16.34 16.16 8.37
N THR A 2 17.36 15.30 8.45
CA THR A 2 17.17 13.86 8.71
C THR A 2 17.54 13.53 10.15
N PHE A 3 16.60 12.94 10.90
CA PHE A 3 16.77 12.54 12.30
C PHE A 3 17.17 11.05 12.38
N TYR A 4 18.15 10.73 13.23
CA TYR A 4 18.66 9.36 13.42
C TYR A 4 18.75 9.06 14.92
N THR A 5 18.05 8.02 15.39
CA THR A 5 18.11 7.51 16.78
C THR A 5 18.47 6.03 16.90
N HIS A 6 18.81 5.38 15.79
CA HIS A 6 19.29 4.00 15.80
C HIS A 6 20.51 3.89 16.73
N ARG A 7 20.38 3.08 17.79
CA ARG A 7 21.37 2.81 18.86
C ARG A 7 21.59 3.89 19.92
N SER A 8 20.67 4.85 20.12
CA SER A 8 20.90 5.91 21.11
C SER A 8 20.83 5.47 22.58
N ASN A 9 20.46 4.20 22.88
CA ASN A 9 20.30 3.63 24.24
C ASN A 9 19.54 4.55 25.22
N LEU A 10 18.60 5.35 24.71
CA LEU A 10 17.81 6.31 25.47
C LEU A 10 16.64 5.61 26.16
N THR A 11 16.95 4.56 26.92
CA THR A 11 15.96 3.69 27.56
C THR A 11 15.12 4.42 28.60
N GLN A 12 15.57 5.54 29.15
CA GLN A 12 14.81 6.34 30.11
C GLN A 12 14.01 7.49 29.47
N LEU A 13 14.07 7.65 28.13
CA LEU A 13 13.38 8.75 27.47
C LEU A 13 11.86 8.54 27.51
N ILE A 14 11.16 9.50 28.10
CA ILE A 14 9.70 9.49 28.28
C ILE A 14 9.00 10.41 27.27
N LYS A 15 9.62 11.55 26.96
CA LYS A 15 9.07 12.55 26.04
C LYS A 15 10.14 12.91 25.02
N LEU A 16 9.75 13.00 23.76
CA LEU A 16 10.62 13.42 22.67
C LEU A 16 9.99 14.62 21.97
N HIS A 17 10.67 15.75 22.05
CA HIS A 17 10.28 17.01 21.43
C HIS A 17 11.05 17.20 20.12
N LEU A 18 10.33 17.22 19.00
CA LEU A 18 10.84 17.43 17.64
C LEU A 18 9.96 18.46 16.88
N GLU A 19 9.07 19.13 17.59
CA GLU A 19 8.22 20.18 17.03
C GLU A 19 9.03 21.38 16.53
N GLN A 20 8.43 22.18 15.64
CA GLN A 20 9.04 23.41 15.09
C GLN A 20 10.36 23.15 14.35
N ASN A 21 10.37 22.12 13.52
CA ASN A 21 11.50 21.75 12.68
C ASN A 21 11.07 21.64 11.20
N GLU A 22 12.00 21.25 10.34
CA GLU A 22 11.77 21.01 8.91
C GLU A 22 11.88 19.51 8.58
N ILE A 23 11.25 18.67 9.40
CA ILE A 23 11.21 17.23 9.16
C ILE A 23 10.11 16.96 8.13
N SER A 24 10.50 16.41 6.98
CA SER A 24 9.59 16.02 5.90
C SER A 24 9.34 14.51 5.87
N GLU A 25 10.31 13.73 6.33
CA GLU A 25 10.28 12.27 6.38
C GLU A 25 11.30 11.72 7.39
N PHE A 26 11.12 10.46 7.76
CA PHE A 26 12.11 9.67 8.48
C PHE A 26 12.63 8.59 7.53
N ARG A 27 13.95 8.54 7.33
CA ARG A 27 14.56 7.56 6.40
C ARG A 27 14.51 6.13 6.94
N ASP A 28 14.59 5.99 8.25
CA ASP A 28 14.48 4.71 8.93
C ASP A 28 13.08 4.63 9.55
N SER A 29 12.28 3.65 9.08
CA SER A 29 10.96 3.42 9.63
C SER A 29 10.99 3.04 11.11
N ASN A 30 12.11 2.49 11.61
CA ASN A 30 12.26 2.05 12.99
C ASN A 30 12.97 3.08 13.88
N VAL A 31 13.11 4.32 13.41
CA VAL A 31 13.83 5.40 14.12
C VAL A 31 13.46 5.48 15.61
N PHE A 32 12.18 5.34 15.97
CA PHE A 32 11.74 5.43 17.36
C PHE A 32 11.62 4.08 18.10
N CYS A 33 11.87 2.95 17.45
CA CYS A 33 11.68 1.64 18.07
C CYS A 33 12.69 1.31 19.18
N ASP A 34 13.83 2.00 19.20
CA ASP A 34 14.83 1.91 20.27
C ASP A 34 14.46 2.75 21.52
N LEU A 35 13.23 3.28 21.59
CA LEU A 35 12.72 4.12 22.69
C LEU A 35 11.59 3.41 23.46
N PRO A 36 11.89 2.33 24.23
CA PRO A 36 10.88 1.43 24.81
C PRO A 36 10.01 2.08 25.89
N ASN A 37 10.40 3.25 26.40
CA ASN A 37 9.69 3.97 27.45
C ASN A 37 9.05 5.28 26.96
N LEU A 38 9.06 5.55 25.66
CA LEU A 38 8.49 6.77 25.10
C LEU A 38 6.97 6.79 25.30
N LEU A 39 6.48 7.86 25.93
CA LEU A 39 5.07 8.11 26.21
C LEU A 39 4.52 9.22 25.32
N ASP A 40 5.28 10.29 25.10
CA ASP A 40 4.81 11.46 24.38
C ASP A 40 5.79 11.81 23.24
N LEU A 41 5.30 11.83 22.00
CA LEU A 41 6.08 12.19 20.82
C LEU A 41 5.50 13.46 20.18
N TYR A 42 6.28 14.53 20.20
CA TYR A 42 5.89 15.82 19.66
C TYR A 42 6.52 16.05 18.29
N LEU A 43 5.70 16.09 17.24
CA LEU A 43 6.11 16.32 15.85
C LEU A 43 5.36 17.50 15.21
N GLY A 44 4.73 18.34 16.02
CA GLY A 44 4.00 19.52 15.55
C GLY A 44 4.88 20.49 14.74
N ASP A 45 4.28 21.34 13.90
CA ASP A 45 5.01 22.36 13.14
C ASP A 45 6.21 21.81 12.34
N ASN A 46 5.94 20.78 11.54
CA ASN A 46 6.90 20.16 10.64
C ASN A 46 6.32 20.10 9.22
N THR A 47 6.93 19.32 8.32
CA THR A 47 6.51 19.18 6.91
C THR A 47 6.09 17.76 6.54
N LEU A 48 5.72 16.94 7.53
CA LEU A 48 5.34 15.54 7.31
C LEU A 48 4.06 15.44 6.49
N THR A 49 4.04 14.47 5.56
CA THR A 49 2.86 14.20 4.71
C THR A 49 2.20 12.85 5.01
N ALA A 50 2.91 11.96 5.73
CA ALA A 50 2.42 10.68 6.23
C ALA A 50 3.23 10.27 7.48
N LEU A 51 2.79 9.21 8.18
CA LEU A 51 3.62 8.57 9.21
C LEU A 51 4.70 7.71 8.53
N HIS A 52 5.84 8.32 8.22
CA HIS A 52 6.99 7.63 7.62
C HIS A 52 7.78 6.75 8.61
N PHE A 53 7.16 6.33 9.71
CA PHE A 53 7.77 5.51 10.76
C PHE A 53 6.77 4.52 11.34
N ASN A 54 7.30 3.43 11.88
CA ASN A 54 6.56 2.35 12.49
C ASN A 54 6.14 2.74 13.89
N ILE A 55 4.94 3.29 14.03
CA ILE A 55 4.38 3.61 15.34
C ILE A 55 4.09 2.35 16.17
N SER A 56 3.91 1.18 15.55
CA SER A 56 3.47 -0.06 16.22
C SER A 56 4.49 -0.61 17.23
N CYS A 57 5.77 -0.21 17.16
CA CYS A 57 6.79 -0.58 18.15
C CYS A 57 6.78 0.32 19.39
N LEU A 58 6.02 1.40 19.39
CA LEU A 58 5.91 2.35 20.51
C LEU A 58 4.82 1.90 21.50
N HIS A 59 5.05 0.75 22.13
CA HIS A 59 4.08 0.06 23.00
C HIS A 59 3.66 0.81 24.27
N LYS A 60 4.21 1.98 24.55
CA LYS A 60 3.84 2.84 25.69
C LYS A 60 3.35 4.22 25.26
N LEU A 61 3.25 4.48 23.96
CA LEU A 61 2.89 5.81 23.45
C LEU A 61 1.45 6.16 23.88
N ARG A 62 1.31 7.31 24.52
CA ARG A 62 0.04 7.87 24.99
C ARG A 62 -0.32 9.13 24.22
N PHE A 63 0.64 9.84 23.66
CA PHE A 63 0.39 11.04 22.89
C PHE A 63 1.28 11.14 21.66
N LEU A 64 0.65 11.43 20.52
CA LEU A 64 1.30 11.76 19.27
C LEU A 64 0.77 13.09 18.75
N ASP A 65 1.63 14.11 18.74
CA ASP A 65 1.33 15.41 18.15
C ASP A 65 1.77 15.45 16.69
N LEU A 66 0.82 15.65 15.77
CA LEU A 66 1.07 15.88 14.34
C LEU A 66 0.49 17.22 13.89
N GLN A 67 0.20 18.14 14.83
CA GLN A 67 -0.41 19.42 14.50
C GLN A 67 0.44 20.20 13.49
N ARG A 68 -0.21 21.01 12.64
CA ARG A 68 0.48 21.92 11.71
C ARG A 68 1.56 21.25 10.85
N ASN A 69 1.28 20.06 10.33
CA ASN A 69 2.08 19.37 9.31
C ASN A 69 1.45 19.55 7.92
N LYS A 70 1.77 18.66 6.97
CA LYS A 70 1.29 18.70 5.57
C LYS A 70 0.47 17.47 5.19
N PHE A 71 -0.21 16.85 6.16
CA PHE A 71 -1.11 15.73 5.89
C PHE A 71 -2.30 16.22 5.06
N THR A 72 -2.45 15.66 3.86
CA THR A 72 -3.64 15.87 3.01
C THR A 72 -4.68 14.78 3.19
N LYS A 73 -4.28 13.64 3.78
CA LYS A 73 -5.11 12.49 4.10
C LYS A 73 -4.38 11.66 5.17
N VAL A 74 -5.11 10.76 5.83
CA VAL A 74 -4.51 9.72 6.67
C VAL A 74 -4.80 8.38 6.00
N VAL A 75 -3.75 7.66 5.59
CA VAL A 75 -3.88 6.42 4.82
C VAL A 75 -4.26 5.25 5.73
N GLU A 76 -4.94 4.24 5.17
CA GLU A 76 -5.46 3.10 5.94
C GLU A 76 -4.39 2.37 6.75
N HIS A 77 -3.17 2.23 6.22
CA HIS A 77 -2.05 1.66 6.94
C HIS A 77 -1.77 2.38 8.27
N ASP A 78 -1.72 3.72 8.24
CA ASP A 78 -1.42 4.53 9.42
C ASP A 78 -2.54 4.45 10.45
N LEU A 79 -3.80 4.43 9.99
CA LEU A 79 -4.99 4.24 10.83
C LEU A 79 -4.97 2.89 11.55
N GLN A 80 -4.62 1.82 10.82
CA GLN A 80 -4.49 0.47 11.38
C GLN A 80 -3.36 0.39 12.42
N ALA A 81 -2.23 1.06 12.15
CA ALA A 81 -1.11 1.12 13.08
C ALA A 81 -1.47 1.86 14.37
N MET A 82 -2.21 2.96 14.28
CA MET A 82 -2.76 3.66 15.46
C MET A 82 -3.72 2.80 16.27
N ASP A 83 -4.64 2.06 15.63
CA ASP A 83 -5.55 1.15 16.33
C ASP A 83 -4.81 -0.03 16.98
N ALA A 84 -3.72 -0.50 16.38
CA ALA A 84 -2.92 -1.60 16.92
C ALA A 84 -2.29 -1.25 18.28
N LEU A 85 -2.02 0.02 18.56
CA LEU A 85 -1.45 0.47 19.83
C LEU A 85 -2.41 0.29 21.01
N ILE A 86 -3.73 0.34 20.77
CA ILE A 86 -4.75 0.18 21.81
C ILE A 86 -4.75 -1.24 22.38
N LYS A 87 -4.22 -2.24 21.65
CA LYS A 87 -4.17 -3.64 22.09
C LYS A 87 -3.43 -3.84 23.42
N HIS A 88 -2.65 -2.86 23.86
CA HIS A 88 -1.92 -2.88 25.12
C HIS A 88 -2.68 -2.24 26.31
N ASN A 89 -4.02 -2.12 26.25
CA ASN A 89 -4.85 -1.46 27.27
C ASN A 89 -4.46 0.00 27.54
N GLN A 90 -3.91 0.68 26.55
CA GLN A 90 -3.49 2.07 26.65
C GLN A 90 -4.46 2.97 25.90
N SER A 91 -4.74 4.14 26.50
CA SER A 91 -5.38 5.24 25.80
C SER A 91 -4.29 6.04 25.10
N ILE A 92 -4.37 6.10 23.77
CA ILE A 92 -3.53 6.97 22.96
C ILE A 92 -4.36 8.14 22.44
N ALA A 93 -3.79 9.32 22.52
CA ALA A 93 -4.31 10.55 21.96
C ALA A 93 -3.48 10.98 20.75
N ILE A 94 -4.14 11.40 19.68
CA ILE A 94 -3.50 11.99 18.50
C ILE A 94 -4.04 13.39 18.25
N ASP A 95 -3.19 14.30 17.77
CA ASP A 95 -3.62 15.61 17.30
C ASP A 95 -3.20 15.81 15.84
N LEU A 96 -4.16 16.10 14.96
CA LEU A 96 -3.98 16.32 13.53
C LEU A 96 -4.42 17.73 13.11
N THR A 97 -4.71 18.63 14.06
CA THR A 97 -5.18 19.99 13.77
C THR A 97 -4.18 20.80 12.97
N GLY A 98 -4.67 21.75 12.17
CA GLY A 98 -3.81 22.60 11.34
C GLY A 98 -3.13 21.89 10.15
N ASN A 99 -3.52 20.66 9.83
CA ASN A 99 -3.09 19.99 8.60
C ASN A 99 -3.98 20.35 7.40
N PRO A 100 -3.44 20.45 6.18
CA PRO A 100 -4.18 20.78 4.97
C PRO A 100 -4.93 19.55 4.42
N LEU A 101 -5.80 18.93 5.22
CA LEU A 101 -6.58 17.75 4.83
C LEU A 101 -7.40 18.06 3.58
N GLU A 102 -7.41 17.20 2.57
CA GLU A 102 -8.11 17.41 1.30
C GLU A 102 -9.57 16.95 1.44
N CYS A 103 -10.57 17.83 1.25
CA CYS A 103 -12.00 17.45 1.27
C CYS A 103 -12.38 16.66 -0.01
N SER A 104 -11.90 15.43 -0.11
CA SER A 104 -12.20 14.52 -1.21
C SER A 104 -12.39 13.10 -0.70
N CYS A 105 -12.68 12.18 -1.62
CA CYS A 105 -12.84 10.76 -1.32
C CYS A 105 -11.64 10.13 -0.59
N LYS A 106 -10.45 10.75 -0.70
CA LYS A 106 -9.23 10.29 0.00
C LYS A 106 -9.32 10.44 1.52
N LEU A 107 -10.16 11.34 2.02
CA LEU A 107 -10.32 11.61 3.46
C LEU A 107 -11.38 10.70 4.13
N ASN A 108 -12.23 10.06 3.33
CA ASN A 108 -13.30 9.19 3.83
C ASN A 108 -12.81 8.04 4.74
N PRO A 109 -11.67 7.36 4.47
CA PRO A 109 -11.16 6.34 5.38
C PRO A 109 -10.90 6.89 6.80
N PHE A 110 -10.28 8.06 6.91
CA PHE A 110 -10.05 8.75 8.19
C PHE A 110 -11.38 9.09 8.89
N MET A 111 -12.36 9.61 8.15
CA MET A 111 -13.70 9.90 8.70
C MET A 111 -14.40 8.66 9.25
N LYS A 112 -14.33 7.54 8.51
CA LYS A 112 -14.91 6.26 8.93
C LYS A 112 -14.19 5.70 10.15
N TRP A 113 -12.86 5.83 10.19
CA TRP A 113 -12.03 5.42 11.31
C TRP A 113 -12.37 6.22 12.58
N MET A 114 -12.48 7.55 12.49
CA MET A 114 -12.83 8.42 13.63
C MET A 114 -14.20 8.13 14.26
N LYS A 115 -15.13 7.49 13.52
CA LYS A 115 -16.43 7.06 14.05
C LYS A 115 -16.34 5.77 14.87
N LYS A 116 -15.28 4.97 14.69
CA LYS A 116 -15.17 3.60 15.23
C LYS A 116 -13.99 3.39 16.16
N THR A 117 -12.91 4.13 15.96
CA THR A 117 -11.67 3.97 16.73
C THR A 117 -11.88 4.30 18.20
N LYS A 118 -11.05 3.69 19.05
CA LYS A 118 -10.91 4.05 20.47
C LYS A 118 -9.75 5.02 20.71
N VAL A 119 -8.97 5.36 19.67
CA VAL A 119 -7.95 6.41 19.74
C VAL A 119 -8.64 7.75 19.99
N PHE A 120 -8.15 8.51 20.97
CA PHE A 120 -8.68 9.83 21.25
C PHE A 120 -8.12 10.86 20.25
N VAL A 121 -8.95 11.32 19.32
CA VAL A 121 -8.59 12.41 18.42
C VAL A 121 -8.80 13.73 19.15
N ARG A 122 -7.72 14.40 19.55
CA ARG A 122 -7.76 15.71 20.20
C ARG A 122 -8.32 16.75 19.25
N ASN A 123 -9.03 17.73 19.82
CA ASN A 123 -9.52 18.90 19.10
C ASN A 123 -10.30 18.51 17.82
N LYS A 124 -11.03 17.39 17.88
CA LYS A 124 -11.75 16.82 16.73
C LYS A 124 -12.68 17.84 16.06
N ASP A 125 -13.31 18.70 16.85
CA ASP A 125 -14.25 19.72 16.37
C ASP A 125 -13.54 20.88 15.66
N ASN A 126 -12.23 21.04 15.84
CA ASN A 126 -11.40 22.06 15.18
C ASN A 126 -10.71 21.53 13.91
N LEU A 127 -10.92 20.26 13.55
CA LEU A 127 -10.34 19.70 12.35
C LEU A 127 -11.07 20.26 11.12
N MET A 128 -10.27 20.77 10.18
CA MET A 128 -10.75 21.33 8.91
C MET A 128 -10.17 20.54 7.74
N CYS A 129 -10.92 20.45 6.66
CA CYS A 129 -10.40 20.05 5.37
C CYS A 129 -10.52 21.20 4.37
N TYR A 130 -9.83 21.09 3.24
CA TYR A 130 -9.74 22.13 2.22
C TYR A 130 -10.17 21.57 0.88
N LYS A 131 -11.03 22.31 0.19
CA LYS A 131 -11.41 22.07 -1.20
C LYS A 131 -11.16 23.34 -1.98
N ASP A 132 -10.31 23.27 -3.01
CA ASP A 132 -9.97 24.44 -3.83
C ASP A 132 -9.44 25.63 -2.98
N GLY A 133 -8.70 25.32 -1.90
CA GLY A 133 -8.16 26.30 -0.95
C GLY A 133 -9.15 26.82 0.08
N ILE A 134 -10.43 26.47 -0.01
CA ILE A 134 -11.48 26.91 0.91
C ILE A 134 -11.58 25.94 2.09
N PRO A 135 -11.52 26.41 3.35
CA PRO A 135 -11.68 25.57 4.53
C PRO A 135 -13.15 25.15 4.72
N HIS A 136 -13.34 23.89 5.08
CA HIS A 136 -14.62 23.30 5.47
C HIS A 136 -14.44 22.44 6.72
N GLU A 137 -15.49 22.35 7.55
CA GLU A 137 -15.57 21.30 8.55
C GLU A 137 -15.45 19.93 7.87
N ILE A 138 -14.85 18.94 8.53
CA ILE A 138 -14.65 17.66 7.85
C ILE A 138 -15.98 16.95 7.62
N TYR A 139 -16.22 16.54 6.37
CA TYR A 139 -17.39 15.76 5.97
C TYR A 139 -17.00 14.55 5.11
N GLU A 140 -17.87 13.55 5.10
CA GLU A 140 -17.71 12.39 4.22
C GLU A 140 -18.14 12.77 2.80
N THR A 141 -17.21 12.64 1.84
CA THR A 141 -17.48 12.95 0.44
C THR A 141 -18.30 11.83 -0.20
N LYS A 142 -19.39 12.17 -0.88
CA LYS A 142 -20.27 11.23 -1.59
C LYS A 142 -19.78 10.97 -3.03
N ASN A 143 -20.34 9.96 -3.71
CA ASN A 143 -20.05 9.61 -5.10
C ASN A 143 -18.58 9.27 -5.39
N CYS A 144 -17.93 8.59 -4.44
CA CYS A 144 -16.57 8.12 -4.59
C CYS A 144 -16.52 6.88 -5.47
N THR A 145 -16.25 7.07 -6.76
CA THR A 145 -15.91 5.96 -7.65
C THR A 145 -14.44 5.60 -7.41
N PRO A 146 -14.13 4.34 -7.05
CA PRO A 146 -12.75 3.90 -7.01
C PRO A 146 -12.21 3.97 -8.43
N ARG A 147 -11.28 4.89 -8.69
CA ARG A 147 -10.51 4.88 -9.94
C ARG A 147 -9.50 3.74 -9.88
N LEU A 148 -9.97 2.49 -9.92
CA LEU A 148 -9.11 1.32 -10.09
C LEU A 148 -8.51 1.24 -11.50
N PHE A 149 -9.05 2.03 -12.44
CA PHE A 149 -8.47 2.26 -13.74
C PHE A 149 -8.53 3.76 -14.01
N SER A 150 -7.40 4.45 -13.87
CA SER A 150 -7.19 5.63 -14.71
C SER A 150 -7.45 5.16 -16.14
N SER A 151 -8.46 5.72 -16.79
CA SER A 151 -8.76 5.51 -18.19
C SER A 151 -7.46 5.44 -18.98
N THR A 152 -7.04 4.22 -19.34
CA THR A 152 -5.99 4.00 -20.33
C THR A 152 -6.37 4.87 -21.52
N PRO A 153 -5.49 5.76 -22.01
CA PRO A 153 -5.82 6.59 -23.16
C PRO A 153 -6.40 5.67 -24.23
N ARG A 154 -7.58 6.00 -24.78
CA ARG A 154 -8.24 5.13 -25.78
C ARG A 154 -7.27 4.72 -26.91
N GLY A 155 -6.26 5.53 -27.19
CA GLY A 155 -5.17 5.21 -28.13
C GLY A 155 -4.24 4.07 -27.69
N ALA A 156 -3.92 3.92 -26.40
CA ALA A 156 -3.04 2.87 -25.91
C ALA A 156 -3.70 1.49 -25.91
N THR A 157 -4.99 1.39 -25.57
CA THR A 157 -5.74 0.13 -25.74
C THR A 157 -5.85 -0.25 -27.21
N VAL A 158 -6.20 0.69 -28.08
CA VAL A 158 -6.29 0.46 -29.53
C VAL A 158 -4.94 0.03 -30.11
N LEU A 159 -3.85 0.68 -29.72
CA LEU A 159 -2.49 0.31 -30.14
C LEU A 159 -2.12 -1.11 -29.71
N LEU A 160 -2.41 -1.50 -28.46
CA LEU A 160 -2.14 -2.85 -27.97
C LEU A 160 -2.94 -3.92 -28.72
N PHE A 161 -4.20 -3.64 -29.06
CA PHE A 161 -5.01 -4.52 -29.90
C PHE A 161 -4.46 -4.65 -31.32
N PHE A 162 -4.01 -3.54 -31.94
CA PHE A 162 -3.37 -3.62 -33.25
C PHE A 162 -2.05 -4.40 -33.21
N LEU A 163 -1.23 -4.15 -32.19
CA LEU A 163 0.04 -4.88 -32.00
C LEU A 163 -0.18 -6.38 -31.79
N SER A 164 -1.24 -6.79 -31.08
CA SER A 164 -1.55 -8.20 -30.89
C SER A 164 -2.03 -8.86 -32.18
N ILE A 165 -2.85 -8.18 -32.99
CA ILE A 165 -3.27 -8.68 -34.32
C ILE A 165 -2.07 -8.83 -35.25
N VAL A 166 -1.16 -7.84 -35.29
CA VAL A 166 0.06 -7.90 -36.10
C VAL A 166 0.95 -9.06 -35.64
N LEU A 167 1.13 -9.24 -34.33
CA LEU A 167 1.92 -10.34 -33.78
C LEU A 167 1.33 -11.69 -34.18
N ILE A 168 0.01 -11.88 -34.04
CA ILE A 168 -0.67 -13.12 -34.46
C ILE A 168 -0.48 -13.35 -35.97
N GLY A 169 -0.62 -12.31 -36.79
CA GLY A 169 -0.37 -12.39 -38.23
C GLY A 169 1.06 -12.83 -38.57
N LEU A 170 2.07 -12.25 -37.90
CA LEU A 170 3.47 -12.63 -38.07
C LEU A 170 3.74 -14.08 -37.63
N VAL A 171 3.16 -14.50 -36.50
CA VAL A 171 3.28 -15.89 -36.01
C VAL A 171 2.66 -16.86 -37.02
N CYS A 172 1.46 -16.58 -37.50
CA CYS A 172 0.80 -17.38 -38.54
C CYS A 172 1.61 -17.45 -39.83
N ALA A 173 2.16 -16.31 -40.29
CA ALA A 173 3.03 -16.27 -41.46
C ALA A 173 4.32 -17.08 -41.25
N LEU A 174 4.94 -17.00 -40.08
CA LEU A 174 6.10 -17.81 -39.73
C LEU A 174 5.77 -19.30 -39.73
N ILE A 175 4.65 -19.71 -39.13
CA ILE A 175 4.16 -21.09 -39.16
C ILE A 175 3.92 -21.55 -40.60
N TYR A 176 3.32 -20.71 -41.43
CA TYR A 176 3.05 -21.02 -42.84
C TYR A 176 4.34 -21.19 -43.65
N VAL A 177 5.29 -20.26 -43.54
CA VAL A 177 6.57 -20.32 -44.26
C VAL A 177 7.40 -21.50 -43.77
N GLN A 178 7.40 -21.76 -42.47
CA GLN A 178 8.16 -22.86 -41.89
C GLN A 178 7.39 -24.19 -41.88
N ARG A 179 6.19 -24.27 -42.48
CA ARG A 179 5.30 -25.43 -42.38
C ARG A 179 5.98 -26.76 -42.71
N THR A 180 6.84 -26.80 -43.73
CA THR A 180 7.54 -28.01 -44.18
C THR A 180 8.69 -28.40 -43.24
N LYS A 181 9.41 -27.41 -42.68
CA LYS A 181 10.42 -27.64 -41.63
C LYS A 181 9.76 -28.04 -40.30
N LEU A 182 8.62 -27.45 -39.98
CA LEU A 182 7.85 -27.72 -38.78
C LEU A 182 7.24 -29.13 -38.83
N GLN A 183 6.66 -29.54 -39.96
CA GLN A 183 6.18 -30.91 -40.20
C GLN A 183 7.31 -31.94 -40.00
N LYS A 184 8.48 -31.71 -40.60
CA LYS A 184 9.64 -32.61 -40.44
C LYS A 184 10.14 -32.74 -38.99
N LYS A 185 9.95 -31.71 -38.16
CA LYS A 185 10.30 -31.75 -36.73
C LYS A 185 9.19 -32.34 -35.85
N ILE A 186 7.92 -32.16 -36.23
CA ILE A 186 6.76 -32.65 -35.46
C ILE A 186 6.49 -34.13 -35.73
N GLU A 187 6.66 -34.61 -36.96
CA GLU A 187 6.46 -36.02 -37.35
C GLU A 187 7.15 -37.03 -36.40
N PRO A 188 8.46 -36.91 -36.08
CA PRO A 188 9.11 -37.88 -35.18
C PRO A 188 8.61 -37.80 -33.73
N ILE A 189 8.16 -36.62 -33.27
CA ILE A 189 7.62 -36.44 -31.92
C ILE A 189 6.21 -37.05 -31.82
N LEU A 190 5.36 -36.80 -32.83
CA LEU A 190 4.02 -37.35 -32.88
C LEU A 190 4.03 -38.88 -33.03
N ASP A 191 4.96 -39.41 -33.83
CA ASP A 191 5.17 -40.85 -33.95
C ASP A 191 5.71 -41.46 -32.65
N SER A 192 6.59 -40.77 -31.94
CA SER A 192 7.09 -41.19 -30.61
C SER A 192 5.97 -41.22 -29.55
N MET A 193 5.07 -40.23 -29.56
CA MET A 193 3.91 -40.19 -28.66
C MET A 193 2.88 -41.27 -29.00
N ASN A 194 2.56 -41.46 -30.29
CA ASN A 194 1.65 -42.54 -30.72
C ASN A 194 2.21 -43.93 -30.43
N LYS A 195 3.52 -44.12 -30.58
CA LYS A 195 4.20 -45.35 -30.14
C LYS A 195 4.12 -45.52 -28.63
N ARG A 196 4.44 -44.50 -27.83
CA ARG A 196 4.34 -44.55 -26.35
C ARG A 196 2.93 -44.94 -25.88
N VAL A 197 1.89 -44.35 -26.48
CA VAL A 197 0.49 -44.67 -26.16
C VAL A 197 0.15 -46.13 -26.48
N ARG A 198 0.64 -46.68 -27.61
CA ARG A 198 0.49 -48.10 -27.95
C ARG A 198 1.23 -49.05 -27.01
N TYR A 199 2.44 -48.69 -26.53
CA TYR A 199 3.16 -49.54 -25.56
C TYR A 199 2.51 -49.54 -24.18
N THR A 200 1.93 -48.41 -23.74
CA THR A 200 1.22 -48.33 -22.45
C THR A 200 -0.11 -49.10 -22.45
N SER A 201 -0.80 -49.24 -23.59
CA SER A 201 -2.01 -50.06 -23.69
C SER A 201 -1.70 -51.56 -23.71
N ILE A 202 -0.59 -51.97 -24.33
CA ILE A 202 -0.20 -53.40 -24.39
C ILE A 202 0.34 -53.89 -23.03
N ALA A 203 1.07 -53.05 -22.29
CA ALA A 203 1.55 -53.40 -20.94
C ALA A 203 0.44 -53.45 -19.88
N ALA A 204 -0.73 -52.86 -20.14
CA ALA A 204 -1.91 -52.98 -19.28
C ALA A 204 -2.62 -54.33 -19.49
N ASP A 205 -2.60 -54.85 -20.73
CA ASP A 205 -3.26 -56.11 -21.12
C ASP A 205 -2.50 -57.36 -20.61
N THR A 206 -1.17 -57.30 -20.50
CA THR A 206 -0.35 -58.45 -20.04
C THR A 206 -0.29 -58.62 -18.51
N ARG A 207 -0.99 -57.77 -17.74
CA ARG A 207 -1.02 -57.83 -16.27
C ARG A 207 -2.31 -58.41 -15.69
N GLU A 208 -3.27 -58.77 -16.53
CA GLU A 208 -4.52 -59.46 -16.12
C GLU A 208 -4.46 -60.99 -16.31
N ASP A 209 -3.40 -61.53 -16.93
CA ASP A 209 -3.24 -62.97 -17.20
C ASP A 209 -2.21 -63.70 -16.29
N LEU A 210 -2.02 -63.26 -15.04
CA LEU A 210 -1.28 -64.02 -14.02
C LEU A 210 -2.05 -64.16 -12.71
#